data_AF-A0AAQ3QAZ1-F1
#
_entry.id   AF-A0AAQ3QAZ1-F1
#
_cell.length_a   1.000
_cell.length_b   1.000
_cell.length_c   1.000
_cell.angle_alpha   90.00
_cell.angle_beta   90.00
_cell.angle_gamma   90.00
#
_symmetry.space_group_name_H-M   'P 1'
#
loop_
_entity.id
_entity.type
_entity.pdbx_description
1 polymer ?
#
loop_
_entity_poly.entity_id
_entity_poly.type
_entity_poly.pdbx_seq_one_letter_code
_entity_poly.pdbx_strand_id
1 'polypeptide(L)'
;MTEMSPPAKPRPYAVTPQLPWKTRFYLAVLSAVSDTARRSNGTVNRRFLSFLDARIPPSATPLHGVRTTDVTVDTSRGLWFRLFVPADSDAHESLPVIIFFHGGGFAFLSADSRAYDDVCRRVGALC
;
A
#
# COMPACT_ATOMS: atom_id res chain seq x y z
N MET A 1 9.24 -6.71 58.66
CA MET A 1 8.58 -5.75 57.75
C MET A 1 8.73 -6.30 56.36
N THR A 2 7.72 -7.04 55.88
CA THR A 2 7.71 -7.56 54.51
C THR A 2 6.75 -6.68 53.73
N GLU A 3 7.31 -5.85 52.86
CA GLU A 3 6.57 -4.92 52.01
C GLU A 3 5.83 -5.72 50.93
N MET A 4 4.50 -5.70 50.97
CA MET A 4 3.67 -6.40 49.99
C MET A 4 3.55 -5.51 48.74
N SER A 5 4.19 -5.95 47.65
CA SER A 5 4.17 -5.22 46.38
C SER A 5 2.73 -5.08 45.83
N PRO A 6 2.36 -3.92 45.25
CA PRO A 6 1.00 -3.67 44.79
C PRO A 6 0.61 -4.59 43.62
N PRO A 7 -0.68 -4.94 43.49
CA PRO A 7 -1.16 -5.81 42.43
C PRO A 7 -0.95 -5.17 41.06
N ALA A 8 -0.47 -5.98 40.10
CA ALA A 8 -0.21 -5.54 38.72
C ALA A 8 -1.50 -5.00 38.07
N LYS A 9 -1.38 -3.83 37.43
CA LYS A 9 -2.48 -3.16 36.74
C LYS A 9 -2.99 -4.06 35.60
N PRO A 10 -4.31 -4.28 35.46
CA PRO A 10 -4.85 -5.11 34.38
C PRO A 10 -4.45 -4.53 33.03
N ARG A 11 -3.95 -5.38 32.13
CA ARG A 11 -3.62 -4.99 30.75
C ARG A 11 -4.91 -4.49 30.09
N PRO A 12 -4.89 -3.33 29.40
CA PRO A 12 -6.07 -2.86 28.69
C PRO A 12 -6.52 -3.96 27.72
N TYR A 13 -7.79 -4.37 27.82
CA TYR A 13 -8.37 -5.33 26.89
C TYR A 13 -8.21 -4.79 25.48
N ALA A 14 -7.54 -5.55 24.61
CA ALA A 14 -7.41 -5.19 23.21
C ALA A 14 -8.82 -5.18 22.59
N VAL A 15 -9.33 -3.99 22.26
CA VAL A 15 -10.60 -3.85 21.55
C VAL A 15 -10.38 -4.33 20.12
N THR A 16 -10.97 -5.46 19.75
CA THR A 16 -10.95 -5.93 18.36
C THR A 16 -11.72 -4.92 17.50
N PRO A 17 -11.09 -4.30 16.49
CA PRO A 17 -11.76 -3.32 15.66
C PRO A 17 -12.92 -3.97 14.89
N GLN A 18 -14.09 -3.32 14.92
CA GLN A 18 -15.27 -3.77 14.17
C GLN A 18 -15.11 -3.38 12.70
N LEU A 19 -14.65 -4.34 11.88
CA LEU A 19 -14.41 -4.12 10.45
C LEU A 19 -15.65 -4.51 9.62
N PRO A 20 -16.00 -3.72 8.57
CA PRO A 20 -17.01 -4.11 7.59
C PRO A 20 -16.71 -5.49 7.00
N TRP A 21 -17.75 -6.28 6.72
CA TRP A 21 -17.60 -7.66 6.23
C TRP A 21 -16.76 -7.75 4.94
N LYS A 22 -16.87 -6.75 4.05
CA LYS A 22 -16.06 -6.66 2.84
C LYS A 22 -14.57 -6.56 3.17
N THR A 23 -14.22 -5.69 4.12
CA THR A 23 -12.84 -5.56 4.59
C THR A 23 -12.35 -6.85 5.22
N ARG A 24 -13.18 -7.54 6.02
CA ARG A 24 -12.82 -8.85 6.60
C ARG A 24 -12.55 -9.89 5.51
N PHE A 25 -13.39 -9.94 4.48
CA PHE A 25 -13.21 -10.82 3.34
C PHE A 25 -11.92 -10.51 2.58
N TYR A 26 -11.67 -9.24 2.24
CA TYR A 26 -10.43 -8.83 1.58
C TYR A 26 -9.19 -9.17 2.39
N LEU A 27 -9.22 -8.93 3.71
CA LEU A 27 -8.11 -9.30 4.60
C LEU A 27 -7.90 -10.81 4.66
N ALA A 28 -8.98 -11.61 4.71
CA ALA A 28 -8.87 -13.06 4.70
C ALA A 28 -8.21 -13.57 3.40
N VAL A 29 -8.61 -13.02 2.24
CA VAL A 29 -7.99 -13.32 0.95
C VAL A 29 -6.51 -12.92 0.94
N LEU A 30 -6.19 -11.69 1.36
CA LEU A 30 -4.81 -11.21 1.42
C LEU A 30 -3.93 -12.07 2.33
N SER A 31 -4.45 -12.49 3.49
CA SER A 31 -3.75 -13.42 4.39
C SER A 31 -3.48 -14.75 3.71
N ALA A 32 -4.50 -15.38 3.13
CA ALA A 32 -4.36 -16.67 2.45
C ALA A 32 -3.35 -16.60 1.29
N VAL A 33 -3.38 -15.54 0.48
CA VAL A 33 -2.42 -15.32 -0.61
C VAL A 33 -1.00 -15.13 -0.05
N SER A 34 -0.84 -14.29 0.98
CA SER A 34 0.46 -14.01 1.59
C SER A 34 1.06 -15.26 2.22
N ASP A 35 0.26 -16.06 2.91
CA ASP A 35 0.69 -17.31 3.53
C ASP A 35 1.05 -18.36 2.49
N THR A 36 0.27 -18.48 1.41
CA THR A 36 0.57 -19.39 0.30
C THR A 36 1.84 -18.97 -0.45
N ALA A 37 2.10 -17.67 -0.56
CA ALA A 37 3.30 -17.15 -1.21
C ALA A 37 4.56 -17.39 -0.38
N ARG A 38 4.46 -17.47 0.95
CA ARG A 38 5.58 -17.68 1.87
C ARG A 38 5.83 -19.18 2.04
N ARG A 39 7.07 -19.60 1.84
CA ARG A 39 7.48 -21.00 2.07
C ARG A 39 8.16 -21.12 3.43
N SER A 40 8.05 -22.29 4.06
CA SER A 40 8.69 -22.60 5.34
C SER A 40 10.22 -22.46 5.30
N ASN A 41 10.83 -22.60 4.13
CA ASN A 41 12.27 -22.41 3.91
C ASN A 41 12.71 -20.93 3.78
N GLY A 42 11.82 -19.97 4.07
CA GLY A 42 12.12 -18.53 4.01
C GLY A 42 12.04 -17.91 2.61
N THR A 43 11.78 -18.69 1.56
CA THR A 43 11.61 -18.16 0.20
C THR A 43 10.18 -17.65 -0.04
N VAL A 44 10.04 -16.74 -1.01
CA VAL A 44 8.74 -16.20 -1.44
C VAL A 44 8.47 -16.60 -2.89
N ASN A 45 7.26 -17.07 -3.19
CA ASN A 45 6.83 -17.43 -4.54
C ASN A 45 6.49 -16.18 -5.36
N ARG A 46 7.52 -15.51 -5.89
CA ARG A 46 7.38 -14.26 -6.65
C ARG A 46 6.51 -14.40 -7.90
N ARG A 47 6.56 -15.55 -8.58
CA ARG A 47 5.75 -15.81 -9.78
C ARG A 47 4.25 -15.89 -9.45
N PHE A 48 3.92 -16.58 -8.36
CA PHE A 48 2.53 -16.63 -7.87
C PHE A 48 2.01 -15.25 -7.50
N LEU A 49 2.81 -14.45 -6.78
CA LEU A 49 2.45 -13.08 -6.43
C LEU A 49 2.27 -12.20 -7.66
N SER A 50 3.20 -12.24 -8.61
CA SER A 50 3.11 -11.47 -9.85
C SER A 50 1.90 -11.84 -10.69
N PHE A 51 1.41 -13.09 -10.60
CA PHE A 51 0.21 -13.52 -11.30
C PHE A 51 -1.08 -12.98 -10.66
N LEU A 52 -1.10 -12.83 -9.33
CA LEU A 52 -2.27 -12.35 -8.59
C LEU A 52 -2.30 -10.82 -8.41
N ASP A 53 -1.17 -10.16 -8.60
CA ASP A 53 -1.04 -8.71 -8.49
C ASP A 53 -1.74 -8.01 -9.67
N ALA A 54 -2.91 -7.46 -9.41
CA ALA A 54 -3.66 -6.69 -10.39
C ALA A 54 -2.95 -5.34 -10.60
N ARG A 55 -2.27 -5.19 -11.73
CA ARG A 55 -1.55 -3.98 -12.11
C ARG A 55 -2.33 -3.10 -13.07
N ILE A 56 -2.07 -1.81 -13.04
CA ILE A 56 -2.71 -0.82 -13.91
C ILE A 56 -1.62 0.03 -14.60
N PRO A 57 -1.72 0.27 -15.93
CA PRO A 57 -0.78 1.15 -16.62
C PRO A 57 -0.99 2.63 -16.21
N PRO A 58 0.01 3.49 -16.44
CA PRO A 58 -0.17 4.93 -16.28
C PRO A 58 -1.16 5.45 -17.32
N SER A 59 -1.85 6.55 -17.02
CA SER A 59 -2.88 7.14 -17.87
C SER A 59 -2.67 8.65 -18.01
N ALA A 60 -2.42 9.09 -19.24
CA ALA A 60 -2.39 10.51 -19.60
C ALA A 60 -3.78 11.14 -19.55
N THR A 61 -4.83 10.38 -19.86
CA THR A 61 -6.22 10.80 -19.66
C THR A 61 -6.53 10.77 -18.15
N PRO A 62 -7.03 11.86 -17.56
CA PRO A 62 -7.34 11.90 -16.14
C PRO A 62 -8.33 10.80 -15.73
N LEU A 63 -7.97 10.01 -14.72
CA LEU A 63 -8.90 9.10 -14.04
C LEU A 63 -9.09 9.62 -12.62
N HIS A 64 -10.35 9.90 -12.26
CA HIS A 64 -10.71 10.55 -11.00
C HIS A 64 -9.95 11.87 -10.76
N GLY A 65 -9.80 12.69 -11.81
CA GLY A 65 -9.13 13.99 -11.72
C GLY A 65 -7.60 13.91 -11.61
N VAL A 66 -6.98 12.74 -11.81
CA VAL A 66 -5.52 12.57 -11.69
C VAL A 66 -4.94 11.93 -12.95
N ARG A 67 -3.88 12.54 -13.48
CA ARG A 67 -3.03 11.96 -14.54
C ARG A 67 -1.89 11.18 -13.91
N THR A 68 -1.44 10.10 -14.57
CA THR A 68 -0.32 9.31 -14.10
C THR A 68 0.74 9.09 -15.18
N THR A 69 2.01 9.04 -14.76
CA THR A 69 3.16 8.77 -15.64
C THR A 69 4.20 7.99 -14.87
N ASP A 70 4.83 7.00 -15.51
CA ASP A 70 5.93 6.24 -14.90
C ASP A 70 7.26 6.87 -15.28
N VAL A 71 8.09 7.17 -14.29
CA VAL A 71 9.38 7.85 -14.45
C VAL A 71 10.49 6.92 -13.98
N THR A 72 11.42 6.60 -14.87
CA THR A 72 12.59 5.77 -14.54
C THR A 72 13.67 6.62 -13.87
N VAL A 73 14.18 6.16 -12.74
CA VAL A 73 15.25 6.81 -11.98
C VAL A 73 16.60 6.17 -12.28
N ASP A 74 16.65 4.84 -12.30
CA ASP A 74 17.88 4.07 -12.55
C ASP A 74 17.54 2.76 -13.28
N THR A 75 17.90 2.71 -14.56
CA THR A 75 17.67 1.54 -15.42
C THR A 75 18.48 0.32 -14.99
N SER A 76 19.66 0.50 -14.40
CA SER A 76 20.53 -0.61 -13.98
C SER A 76 19.91 -1.45 -12.85
N ARG A 77 19.02 -0.84 -12.08
CA ARG A 77 18.29 -1.47 -10.96
C ARG A 77 16.81 -1.69 -11.25
N GLY A 78 16.34 -1.30 -12.44
CA GLY A 78 14.92 -1.26 -12.76
C GLY A 78 14.13 -0.38 -11.77
N LEU A 79 14.73 0.72 -11.29
CA LEU A 79 14.11 1.63 -10.33
C LEU A 79 13.31 2.71 -11.04
N TRP A 80 12.04 2.80 -10.71
CA TRP A 80 11.10 3.78 -11.24
C TRP A 80 10.05 4.14 -10.19
N PHE A 81 9.34 5.24 -10.40
CA PHE A 81 8.18 5.62 -9.60
C PHE A 81 7.03 6.04 -10.52
N ARG A 82 5.80 5.96 -9.99
CA ARG A 82 4.63 6.53 -10.64
C ARG A 82 4.37 7.93 -10.09
N LEU A 83 4.36 8.91 -10.98
CA LEU A 83 3.97 10.28 -10.70
C LEU A 83 2.45 10.40 -10.83
N PHE A 84 1.81 11.02 -9.83
CA PHE A 84 0.39 11.34 -9.80
C PHE A 84 0.25 12.87 -9.80
N VAL A 85 -0.43 13.43 -10.80
CA VAL A 85 -0.60 14.88 -10.95
C VAL A 85 -2.09 15.20 -11.06
N PRO A 86 -2.63 16.12 -10.23
CA PRO A 86 -4.00 16.61 -10.41
C PRO A 86 -4.20 17.15 -11.83
N ALA A 87 -5.38 16.91 -12.39
CA ALA A 87 -5.67 17.27 -13.78
C ALA A 87 -5.84 18.78 -13.94
N ASP A 88 -6.42 19.41 -12.93
CA ASP A 88 -6.85 20.81 -12.91
C ASP A 88 -5.82 21.76 -12.26
N SER A 89 -4.63 21.25 -11.90
CA SER A 89 -3.58 22.09 -11.33
C SER A 89 -3.00 23.05 -12.37
N ASP A 90 -3.04 24.34 -12.09
CA ASP A 90 -2.37 25.35 -12.91
C ASP A 90 -0.85 25.24 -12.76
N ALA A 91 -0.10 25.50 -13.84
CA ALA A 91 1.36 25.42 -13.84
C ALA A 91 2.04 26.43 -12.89
N HIS A 92 1.28 27.39 -12.37
CA HIS A 92 1.74 28.43 -11.43
C HIS A 92 1.36 28.15 -9.97
N GLU A 93 0.62 27.07 -9.71
CA GLU A 93 0.20 26.69 -8.37
C GLU A 93 1.28 25.87 -7.66
N SER A 94 1.59 26.23 -6.41
CA SER A 94 2.52 25.48 -5.58
C SER A 94 1.78 24.32 -4.90
N LEU A 95 2.01 23.10 -5.35
CA LEU A 95 1.42 21.89 -4.77
C LEU A 95 2.35 21.23 -3.74
N PRO A 96 1.80 20.61 -2.67
CA PRO A 96 2.59 19.75 -1.80
C PRO A 96 3.06 18.50 -2.55
N VAL A 97 4.30 18.08 -2.31
CA VAL A 97 4.84 16.83 -2.86
C VAL A 97 4.80 15.74 -1.80
N ILE A 98 4.10 14.64 -2.10
CA ILE A 98 4.00 13.48 -1.22
C ILE A 98 4.79 12.33 -1.85
N ILE A 99 5.82 11.85 -1.14
CA ILE A 99 6.56 10.66 -1.53
C ILE A 99 5.95 9.47 -0.80
N PHE A 100 5.26 8.61 -1.54
CA PHE A 100 4.59 7.44 -1.00
C PHE A 100 5.37 6.15 -1.30
N PHE A 101 5.60 5.35 -0.26
CA PHE A 101 6.15 4.01 -0.39
C PHE A 101 5.04 3.00 -0.10
N HIS A 102 4.83 2.07 -1.03
CA HIS A 102 3.82 1.04 -0.85
C HIS A 102 4.19 0.07 0.30
N GLY A 103 3.18 -0.53 0.92
CA GLY A 103 3.35 -1.54 1.94
C GLY A 103 3.63 -2.93 1.35
N GLY A 104 3.19 -3.98 2.04
CA GLY A 104 3.40 -5.36 1.57
C GLY A 104 4.70 -5.98 2.09
N GLY A 105 5.09 -5.68 3.34
CA GLY A 105 6.14 -6.43 4.05
C GLY A 105 7.47 -6.54 3.31
N PHE A 106 7.82 -5.54 2.49
CA PHE A 106 9.02 -5.49 1.64
C PHE A 106 9.11 -6.61 0.58
N ALA A 107 8.05 -7.40 0.37
CA ALA A 107 8.05 -8.54 -0.53
C ALA A 107 6.83 -8.60 -1.47
N PHE A 108 5.81 -7.80 -1.23
CA PHE A 108 4.55 -7.85 -1.96
C PHE A 108 4.27 -6.50 -2.64
N LEU A 109 3.58 -6.55 -3.79
CA LEU A 109 3.03 -5.40 -4.52
C LEU A 109 4.11 -4.49 -5.15
N SER A 110 3.67 -3.51 -5.92
CA SER A 110 4.51 -2.52 -6.63
C SER A 110 3.78 -1.18 -6.80
N ALA A 111 4.48 -0.16 -7.31
CA ALA A 111 3.91 1.18 -7.51
C ALA A 111 2.75 1.22 -8.55
N ASP A 112 2.63 0.20 -9.39
CA ASP A 112 1.54 0.00 -10.37
C ASP A 112 0.48 -1.01 -9.91
N SER A 113 0.55 -1.54 -8.68
CA SER A 113 -0.53 -2.34 -8.10
C SER A 113 -1.77 -1.48 -7.95
N ARG A 114 -2.91 -1.92 -8.50
CA ARG A 114 -4.18 -1.18 -8.53
C ARG A 114 -4.60 -0.64 -7.17
N ALA A 115 -4.44 -1.43 -6.10
CA ALA A 115 -4.80 -1.01 -4.75
C ALA A 115 -4.04 0.24 -4.29
N TYR A 116 -2.76 0.37 -4.67
CA TYR A 116 -1.96 1.55 -4.35
C TYR A 116 -2.17 2.68 -5.37
N ASP A 117 -2.39 2.38 -6.64
CA ASP A 117 -2.82 3.38 -7.63
C ASP A 117 -4.11 4.09 -7.19
N ASP A 118 -5.10 3.34 -6.71
CA ASP A 118 -6.37 3.90 -6.19
C ASP A 118 -6.15 4.78 -4.95
N VAL A 119 -5.24 4.40 -4.04
CA VAL A 119 -4.90 5.22 -2.86
C VAL A 119 -4.20 6.51 -3.28
N CYS A 120 -3.19 6.42 -4.15
CA CYS A 120 -2.43 7.58 -4.61
C CYS A 120 -3.29 8.55 -5.44
N ARG A 121 -4.25 8.05 -6.23
CA ARG A 121 -5.24 8.90 -6.90
C ARG A 121 -6.13 9.64 -5.92
N ARG A 122 -6.59 9.00 -4.84
CA ARG A 122 -7.39 9.68 -3.81
C ARG A 122 -6.60 10.76 -3.09
N VAL A 123 -5.33 10.50 -2.79
CA VAL A 123 -4.45 11.51 -2.18
C VAL A 123 -4.20 12.66 -3.16
N GLY A 124 -3.87 12.35 -4.42
CA GLY A 124 -3.62 13.35 -5.44
C GLY A 124 -4.85 14.22 -5.74
N ALA A 125 -6.06 13.65 -5.75
CA ALA A 125 -7.29 14.40 -6.00
C ALA A 125 -7.72 15.32 -4.84
N LEU A 126 -7.06 15.24 -3.68
CA LEU A 126 -7.30 16.13 -2.53
C LEU A 126 -6.32 17.32 -2.47
N CYS A 127 -5.32 17.34 -3.36
CA CYS A 127 -4.34 18.42 -3.48
C CYS A 127 -4.77 19.37 -4.60
#